data_AF-A0A380EK89-F1
#
_entry.id   AF-A0A380EK89-F1
#
_cell.length_a   1.000
_cell.length_b   1.000
_cell.length_c   1.000
_cell.angle_alpha   90.00
_cell.angle_beta   90.00
_cell.angle_gamma   90.00
#
_symmetry.space_group_name_H-M   'P 1'
#
loop_
_entity.id
_entity.type
_entity.pdbx_description
1 polymer ?
#
loop_
_entity_poly.entity_id
_entity_poly.type
_entity_poly.pdbx_seq_one_letter_code
_entity_poly.pdbx_strand_id
1 'polypeptide(L)'
;MNKVHKPLYFYLMLFFSTTIIGALLLYLPFTGKKPISFLDALFIASSAFTVTGLSPVDIGSQFNILGEIVILLLIQIGGLGIVTGNPIDTSIFK
;
A
#
# COMPACT_ATOMS: atom_id res chain seq x y z
N MET A 1 -1.17 16.95 26.50
CA MET A 1 -2.01 16.03 25.70
C MET A 1 -2.14 16.41 24.21
N ASN A 2 -1.18 17.11 23.56
CA ASN A 2 -1.36 17.63 22.17
C ASN A 2 -0.23 17.33 21.15
N LYS A 3 0.75 16.46 21.43
CA LYS A 3 1.87 16.23 20.50
C LYS A 3 1.70 15.03 19.54
N VAL A 4 0.66 14.21 19.72
CA VAL A 4 0.47 12.92 19.00
C VAL A 4 -0.32 13.05 17.68
N HIS A 5 -1.00 14.18 17.42
CA HIS A 5 -1.86 14.32 16.22
C HIS A 5 -1.08 14.46 14.90
N LYS A 6 0.13 15.04 14.94
CA LYS A 6 0.94 15.30 13.74
C LYS A 6 1.48 14.02 13.06
N PRO A 7 2.07 13.03 13.78
CA PRO A 7 2.56 11.82 13.14
C PRO A 7 1.42 10.97 12.57
N LEU A 8 0.30 10.82 13.28
CA LEU A 8 -0.84 10.03 12.81
C LEU A 8 -1.45 10.58 11.50
N TYR A 9 -1.58 11.91 11.39
CA TYR A 9 -2.10 12.55 10.18
C TYR A 9 -1.20 12.32 8.96
N PHE A 10 0.12 12.33 9.16
CA PHE A 10 1.09 12.03 8.10
C PHE A 10 0.93 10.60 7.56
N TYR A 11 0.72 9.63 8.45
CA TYR A 11 0.44 8.24 8.08
C TYR A 11 -0.85 8.09 7.26
N LEU A 12 -1.92 8.75 7.70
CA LEU A 12 -3.20 8.70 6.99
C LEU A 12 -3.08 9.33 5.60
N MET A 13 -2.41 10.47 5.47
CA MET A 13 -2.13 11.08 4.16
C MET A 13 -1.30 10.17 3.25
N LEU A 14 -0.25 9.53 3.81
CA LEU A 14 0.57 8.59 3.05
C LEU A 14 -0.29 7.42 2.57
N PHE A 15 -1.07 6.79 3.46
CA PHE A 15 -1.96 5.68 3.14
C PHE A 15 -2.95 6.02 2.01
N PHE A 16 -3.68 7.13 2.14
CA PHE A 16 -4.68 7.51 1.14
C PHE A 16 -4.05 7.85 -0.20
N SER A 17 -2.94 8.60 -0.20
CA SER A 17 -2.26 9.00 -1.45
C SER A 17 -1.68 7.80 -2.19
N THR A 18 -0.93 6.92 -1.51
CA THR A 18 -0.33 5.72 -2.14
C THR A 18 -1.38 4.71 -2.56
N THR A 19 -2.45 4.52 -1.78
CA THR A 19 -3.54 3.59 -2.14
C THR A 19 -4.26 4.05 -3.41
N ILE A 20 -4.61 5.34 -3.51
CA ILE A 20 -5.29 5.89 -4.70
C ILE A 20 -4.38 5.80 -5.93
N ILE A 21 -3.11 6.18 -5.78
CA ILE A 21 -2.12 6.11 -6.87
C ILE A 21 -1.93 4.64 -7.30
N GLY A 22 -1.72 3.73 -6.35
CA GLY A 22 -1.57 2.30 -6.61
C GLY A 22 -2.78 1.68 -7.30
N ALA A 23 -3.99 2.03 -6.85
CA ALA A 23 -5.24 1.56 -7.45
C ALA A 23 -5.40 2.05 -8.91
N LEU A 24 -5.07 3.32 -9.18
CA LEU A 24 -5.08 3.86 -10.53
C LEU A 24 -4.06 3.18 -11.43
N LEU A 25 -2.83 2.95 -10.93
CA LEU A 25 -1.80 2.23 -11.67
C LEU A 25 -2.24 0.79 -11.99
N LEU A 26 -2.86 0.08 -11.03
CA LEU A 26 -3.31 -1.30 -11.21
C LEU A 26 -4.53 -1.42 -12.11
N TYR A 27 -5.40 -0.40 -12.11
CA TYR A 27 -6.57 -0.34 -12.96
C TYR A 27 -6.23 -0.10 -14.44
N LEU A 28 -5.05 0.47 -14.73
CA LEU A 28 -4.64 0.71 -16.11
C LEU A 28 -4.54 -0.62 -16.89
N PRO A 29 -4.96 -0.66 -18.17
CA PRO A 29 -4.89 -1.87 -18.99
C PRO A 29 -3.45 -2.33 -19.26
N PHE A 30 -2.45 -1.51 -18.92
CA PHE A 30 -1.04 -1.81 -19.10
C PHE A 30 -0.48 -2.79 -18.04
N THR A 31 -1.11 -2.89 -16.87
CA THR A 31 -0.68 -3.74 -15.75
C THR A 31 -1.49 -5.03 -15.64
N GLY A 32 -2.73 -5.04 -16.16
CA GLY A 32 -3.62 -6.20 -16.14
C GLY A 32 -3.52 -7.07 -17.38
N LYS A 33 -3.52 -8.39 -17.22
CA LYS A 33 -3.73 -9.37 -18.30
C LYS A 33 -5.21 -9.46 -18.70
N LYS A 34 -6.12 -9.10 -17.79
CA LYS A 34 -7.57 -9.10 -17.97
C LYS A 34 -8.16 -7.80 -17.40
N PRO A 35 -9.33 -7.35 -17.89
CA PRO A 35 -10.03 -6.24 -17.27
C PRO A 35 -10.37 -6.57 -15.81
N ILE A 36 -10.14 -5.61 -14.92
CA ILE A 36 -10.41 -5.69 -13.49
C ILE A 36 -11.42 -4.60 -13.10
N SER A 37 -12.27 -4.88 -12.10
CA SER A 37 -13.10 -3.84 -11.51
C SER A 37 -12.23 -2.83 -10.75
N PHE A 38 -12.59 -1.55 -10.81
CA PHE A 38 -11.86 -0.52 -10.07
C PHE A 38 -11.90 -0.78 -8.55
N LEU A 39 -13.00 -1.33 -8.02
CA LEU A 39 -13.10 -1.70 -6.61
C LEU A 39 -12.11 -2.82 -6.23
N ASP A 40 -11.92 -3.81 -7.09
CA ASP A 40 -10.97 -4.89 -6.84
C ASP A 40 -9.53 -4.36 -6.88
N ALA A 41 -9.21 -3.47 -7.83
CA ALA A 41 -7.92 -2.81 -7.90
C ALA A 41 -7.64 -1.94 -6.65
N LEU A 42 -8.65 -1.22 -6.16
CA LEU A 42 -8.54 -0.43 -4.93
C LEU A 42 -8.33 -1.32 -3.70
N PHE A 43 -9.04 -2.45 -3.62
CA PHE A 43 -8.88 -3.41 -2.53
C PHE A 43 -7.48 -4.00 -2.53
N ILE A 44 -6.97 -4.43 -3.69
CA ILE A 44 -5.61 -4.97 -3.83
C ILE A 44 -4.57 -3.92 -3.46
N ALA A 45 -4.72 -2.68 -3.92
CA ALA A 45 -3.79 -1.60 -3.58
C ALA A 45 -3.74 -1.32 -2.08
N SER A 46 -4.91 -1.24 -1.42
CA SER A 46 -5.00 -0.99 0.02
C SER A 46 -4.40 -2.13 0.85
N SER A 47 -4.71 -3.38 0.50
CA SER A 47 -4.21 -4.60 1.14
C SER A 47 -2.70 -4.78 0.95
N ALA A 48 -2.19 -4.44 -0.24
CA ALA A 48 -0.75 -4.44 -0.53
C ALA A 48 -0.02 -3.41 0.34
N PHE A 49 -0.53 -2.18 0.43
CA PHE A 49 0.06 -1.16 1.28
C PHE A 49 0.00 -1.50 2.77
N THR A 50 -1.09 -2.09 3.27
CA THR A 50 -1.18 -2.53 4.67
C THR A 50 -0.46 -3.86 4.93
N VAL A 51 0.17 -4.44 3.91
CA VAL A 51 0.90 -5.71 3.97
C VAL A 51 0.03 -6.85 4.54
N THR A 52 -1.26 -6.82 4.24
CA THR A 52 -2.23 -7.81 4.77
C THR A 52 -2.26 -9.07 3.93
N GLY A 53 -2.01 -8.95 2.61
CA GLY A 53 -1.92 -10.09 1.70
C GLY A 53 -3.26 -10.64 1.23
N LEU A 54 -4.36 -9.90 1.38
CA LEU A 54 -5.69 -10.26 0.86
C LEU A 54 -5.88 -9.76 -0.58
N SER A 55 -6.48 -10.60 -1.43
CA SER A 55 -6.85 -10.24 -2.80
C SER A 55 -8.16 -10.92 -3.20
N PRO A 56 -9.11 -10.22 -3.86
CA PRO A 56 -10.37 -10.79 -4.35
C PRO A 56 -10.17 -11.63 -5.63
N VAL A 57 -9.01 -11.50 -6.27
CA VAL A 57 -8.64 -12.18 -7.52
C VAL A 57 -7.24 -12.77 -7.40
N ASP A 58 -6.94 -13.77 -8.23
CA ASP A 58 -5.59 -14.35 -8.29
C ASP A 58 -4.62 -13.38 -9.00
N ILE A 59 -3.61 -12.90 -8.26
CA ILE A 59 -2.66 -11.88 -8.72
C ILE A 59 -1.84 -12.37 -9.92
N GLY A 60 -1.39 -13.63 -9.91
CA GLY A 60 -0.50 -14.17 -10.94
C GLY A 60 -1.19 -14.37 -12.30
N SER A 61 -2.50 -14.64 -12.28
CA SER A 61 -3.30 -14.71 -13.51
C SER A 61 -3.90 -13.37 -13.93
N GLN A 62 -4.07 -12.43 -13.00
CA GLN A 62 -4.70 -11.13 -13.26
C GLN A 62 -3.71 -10.05 -13.71
N PHE A 63 -2.52 -10.00 -13.13
CA PHE A 63 -1.52 -8.98 -13.41
C PHE A 63 -0.36 -9.53 -14.25
N ASN A 64 0.27 -8.64 -15.02
CA ASN A 64 1.55 -8.92 -15.66
C ASN A 64 2.71 -8.53 -14.73
N ILE A 65 3.94 -8.69 -15.21
CA ILE A 65 5.16 -8.38 -14.44
C ILE A 65 5.15 -6.92 -13.96
N LEU A 66 4.62 -5.98 -14.75
CA LEU A 66 4.53 -4.57 -14.35
C LEU A 66 3.54 -4.38 -13.20
N GLY A 67 2.36 -5.02 -13.27
CA GLY A 67 1.38 -4.99 -12.18
C GLY A 67 1.91 -5.63 -10.90
N GLU A 68 2.62 -6.75 -11.01
CA GLU A 68 3.30 -7.39 -9.87
C GLU A 68 4.36 -6.48 -9.26
N ILE A 69 5.16 -5.78 -10.07
CA ILE A 69 6.12 -4.77 -9.59
C ILE A 69 5.40 -3.64 -8.82
N VAL A 70 4.27 -3.15 -9.32
CA VAL A 70 3.49 -2.11 -8.62
C VAL A 70 3.01 -2.62 -7.25
N ILE A 71 2.51 -3.86 -7.18
CA ILE A 71 2.08 -4.48 -5.92
C ILE A 71 3.26 -4.61 -4.95
N LEU A 72 4.43 -5.07 -5.43
CA LEU A 72 5.64 -5.18 -4.62
C LEU A 72 6.11 -3.81 -4.10
N LEU A 73 6.04 -2.76 -4.92
CA LEU A 73 6.37 -1.40 -4.48
C LEU A 73 5.40 -0.91 -3.39
N LEU A 74 4.09 -1.18 -3.54
CA LEU A 74 3.10 -0.84 -2.51
C LEU A 74 3.39 -1.55 -1.18
N ILE A 75 3.75 -2.83 -1.23
CA ILE A 75 4.16 -3.61 -0.05
C ILE A 75 5.39 -3.00 0.62
N GLN A 76 6.42 -2.64 -0.16
CA GLN A 76 7.65 -2.05 0.37
C GLN A 76 7.40 -0.69 1.02
N ILE A 77 6.60 0.18 0.37
CA ILE A 77 6.25 1.50 0.93
C ILE A 77 5.41 1.33 2.20
N GLY A 78 4.47 0.38 2.19
CA GLY A 78 3.66 0.00 3.35
C GLY A 78 4.48 -0.45 4.56
N GLY A 79 5.40 -1.38 4.34
CA GLY A 79 6.31 -1.89 5.37
C GLY A 79 7.24 -0.82 5.95
N LEU A 80 7.80 0.05 5.10
CA LEU A 80 8.65 1.17 5.55
C LEU A 80 7.88 2.24 6.33
N GLY A 81 6.61 2.43 5.98
CA GLY A 81 5.69 3.32 6.67
C GLY A 81 5.69 3.02 8.16
N ILE A 82 5.32 1.80 8.57
CA ILE A 82 5.15 1.44 10.00
C ILE A 82 6.44 1.59 10.82
N VAL A 83 7.59 1.32 10.21
CA VAL A 83 8.90 1.31 10.89
C VAL A 83 9.43 2.72 11.19
N THR A 84 9.05 3.74 10.42
CA THR A 84 9.68 5.08 10.50
C THR A 84 9.07 6.00 11.57
N GLY A 85 7.79 5.83 11.92
CA GLY A 85 7.07 6.76 12.79
C GLY A 85 6.89 6.29 14.23
N ASN A 86 7.40 5.10 14.57
CA ASN A 86 7.98 4.92 15.89
C ASN A 86 9.46 5.28 15.71
N PRO A 87 9.97 6.40 16.27
CA PRO A 87 11.36 6.39 16.64
C PRO A 87 11.50 5.14 17.50
N ILE A 88 12.31 4.18 17.04
CA ILE A 88 12.80 3.08 17.87
C ILE A 88 13.03 3.70 19.24
N ASP A 89 12.30 3.22 20.23
CA ASP A 89 12.28 3.82 21.54
C ASP A 89 13.70 3.79 22.12
N THR A 90 14.46 4.85 21.86
CA THR A 90 15.82 5.02 22.37
C THR A 90 15.83 5.20 23.90
N SER A 91 14.67 5.19 24.56
CA SER A 91 14.58 5.12 26.03
C SER A 91 14.76 3.71 26.60
N ILE A 92 14.77 2.65 25.77
CA ILE A 92 15.11 1.28 26.20
C ILE A 92 16.64 1.10 26.39
N PHE A 93 17.47 2.00 25.84
CA PHE A 93 18.94 1.99 25.97
C PHE A 93 19.48 3.12 26.88
N LYS A 94 18.65 3.68 27.75
CA LYS A 94 19.06 4.60 28.81
C LYS A 94 18.66 4.07 30.19
#